data_AF-A0A382JSC3-F1
#
_entry.id   AF-A0A382JSC3-F1
#
_cell.length_a   1.000
_cell.length_b   1.000
_cell.length_c   1.000
_cell.angle_alpha   90.00
_cell.angle_beta   90.00
_cell.angle_gamma   90.00
#
_symmetry.space_group_name_H-M   'P 1'
#
loop_
_entity.id
_entity.type
_entity.pdbx_description
1 polymer ?
#
loop_
_entity_poly.entity_id
_entity_poly.type
_entity_poly.pdbx_seq_one_letter_code
_entity_poly.pdbx_strand_id
1 'polypeptide(L)'
;INYYPPRGDEKEGWDNIDIFGWLGMPMQIKIDFLCRDSILAAPLVLDLVLFTDLAQRSGMSGIQEWLSFYFKSPMTSPDLYPEHDLFIQLMKLKNTLRFLQGEDLITHLGQEYYD
;
A
#
# COMPACT_ATOMS: atom_id res chain seq x y z
N ILE A 1 -1.46 8.48 -19.10
CA ILE A 1 -2.78 7.79 -19.12
C ILE A 1 -3.49 8.26 -20.38
N ASN A 2 -3.83 7.33 -21.29
CA ASN A 2 -4.51 7.64 -22.55
C ASN A 2 -5.85 6.91 -22.60
N TYR A 3 -6.88 7.55 -23.15
CA TYR A 3 -8.20 6.93 -23.29
C TYR A 3 -8.28 6.14 -24.59
N TYR A 4 -8.63 4.87 -24.49
CA TYR A 4 -8.85 3.97 -25.63
C TYR A 4 -10.25 3.34 -25.50
N PRO A 5 -11.28 3.91 -26.16
CA PRO A 5 -12.68 3.54 -25.96
C PRO A 5 -12.99 2.04 -26.03
N PRO A 6 -12.40 1.24 -26.96
CA PRO A 6 -12.74 -0.17 -27.08
C PRO A 6 -12.46 -1.02 -25.83
N ARG A 7 -11.59 -0.59 -24.93
CA ARG A 7 -11.21 -1.36 -23.73
C ARG A 7 -12.10 -1.13 -22.51
N GLY A 8 -12.87 -0.05 -22.46
CA GLY A 8 -13.76 0.22 -21.32
C GLY A 8 -13.02 0.21 -19.98
N ASP A 9 -13.40 -0.70 -19.08
CA ASP A 9 -12.77 -0.90 -17.74
C ASP A 9 -11.44 -1.67 -17.79
N GLU A 10 -11.13 -2.31 -18.91
CA GLU A 10 -9.86 -3.00 -19.10
C GLU A 10 -8.74 -1.97 -19.25
N LYS A 11 -7.83 -1.97 -18.28
CA LYS A 11 -6.66 -1.11 -18.29
C LYS A 11 -5.43 -1.93 -18.58
N GLU A 12 -4.49 -1.26 -19.22
CA GLU A 12 -3.18 -1.81 -19.53
C GLU A 12 -2.13 -0.81 -19.04
N GLY A 13 -1.27 -1.26 -18.13
CA GLY A 13 -0.12 -0.52 -17.64
C GLY A 13 1.16 -1.07 -18.26
N TRP A 14 1.94 -0.21 -18.90
CA TRP A 14 3.25 -0.57 -19.44
C TRP A 14 4.32 0.17 -18.64
N ASP A 15 5.19 -0.58 -17.97
CA ASP A 15 6.32 -0.04 -17.24
C ASP A 15 7.62 -0.60 -17.81
N ASN A 16 8.59 0.28 -18.07
CA ASN A 16 9.96 -0.08 -18.42
C ASN A 16 10.89 0.49 -17.36
N ILE A 17 11.53 -0.39 -16.61
CA ILE A 17 12.44 -0.05 -15.52
C ILE A 17 13.85 -0.42 -15.98
N ASP A 18 14.65 0.60 -16.29
CA ASP A 18 16.06 0.42 -16.62
C ASP A 18 16.86 0.30 -15.33
N ILE A 19 17.67 -0.76 -15.22
CA ILE A 19 18.50 -1.03 -14.04
C ILE A 19 19.95 -1.31 -14.49
N PHE A 20 20.89 -1.20 -13.56
CA PHE A 20 22.27 -1.59 -13.79
C PHE A 20 22.74 -2.54 -12.70
N GLY A 21 23.53 -3.53 -13.09
CA GLY A 21 24.11 -4.52 -12.20
C GLY A 21 25.58 -4.24 -11.88
N TRP A 22 26.26 -5.29 -11.46
CA TRP A 22 27.71 -5.27 -11.23
C TRP A 22 28.47 -4.74 -12.46
N LEU A 23 29.52 -3.93 -12.20
CA LEU A 23 30.32 -3.26 -13.23
C LEU A 23 29.50 -2.35 -14.18
N GLY A 24 28.32 -1.89 -13.76
CA GLY A 24 27.49 -1.00 -14.57
C GLY A 24 26.82 -1.70 -15.77
N MET A 25 26.73 -3.03 -15.76
CA MET A 25 26.05 -3.81 -16.80
C MET A 25 24.57 -3.40 -16.89
N PRO A 26 24.09 -2.80 -17.99
CA PRO A 26 22.71 -2.36 -18.12
C PRO A 26 21.77 -3.55 -18.34
N MET A 27 20.59 -3.50 -17.71
CA MET A 27 19.50 -4.46 -17.84
C MET A 27 18.16 -3.73 -17.82
N GLN A 28 17.07 -4.43 -18.15
CA GLN A 28 15.72 -3.86 -18.14
C GLN A 28 14.73 -4.85 -17.53
N ILE A 29 13.77 -4.31 -16.78
CA ILE A 29 12.55 -5.00 -16.37
C ILE A 29 11.39 -4.35 -17.14
N LYS A 30 10.63 -5.14 -17.89
CA LYS A 30 9.43 -4.69 -18.59
C LYS A 30 8.23 -5.37 -17.95
N ILE A 31 7.23 -4.58 -17.59
CA ILE A 31 5.99 -5.05 -16.99
C ILE A 31 4.86 -4.61 -17.90
N ASP A 32 4.03 -5.58 -18.28
CA ASP A 32 2.74 -5.33 -18.93
C ASP A 32 1.66 -5.85 -18.00
N PHE A 33 0.85 -4.94 -17.49
CA PHE A 33 -0.18 -5.20 -16.51
C PHE A 33 -1.56 -4.96 -17.11
N LEU A 34 -2.20 -6.04 -17.54
CA LEU A 34 -3.60 -6.04 -17.94
C LEU A 34 -4.48 -6.26 -16.71
N CYS A 35 -5.35 -5.31 -16.42
CA CYS A 35 -6.23 -5.37 -15.27
C CYS A 35 -7.60 -4.77 -15.56
N ARG A 36 -8.49 -4.89 -14.58
CA ARG A 36 -9.80 -4.24 -14.57
C ARG A 36 -9.82 -3.28 -13.39
N ASP A 37 -9.89 -1.98 -13.68
CA ASP A 37 -9.75 -0.94 -12.64
C ASP A 37 -10.83 -1.11 -11.57
N SER A 38 -12.07 -1.43 -11.96
CA SER A 38 -13.19 -1.55 -11.03
C SER A 38 -13.04 -2.72 -10.05
N ILE A 39 -12.58 -3.89 -10.50
CA ILE A 39 -12.45 -5.06 -9.61
C ILE A 39 -11.25 -4.93 -8.67
N LEU A 40 -10.23 -4.15 -9.06
CA LEU A 40 -9.12 -3.79 -8.18
C LEU A 40 -9.56 -2.74 -7.15
N ALA A 41 -10.35 -1.74 -7.54
CA ALA A 41 -10.75 -0.65 -6.66
C ALA A 41 -11.83 -1.04 -5.64
N ALA A 42 -12.81 -1.86 -6.03
CA ALA A 42 -13.93 -2.25 -5.17
C ALA A 42 -13.51 -2.82 -3.79
N PRO A 43 -12.59 -3.81 -3.69
CA PRO A 43 -12.14 -4.31 -2.39
C PRO A 43 -11.37 -3.28 -1.57
N LEU A 44 -10.60 -2.39 -2.21
CA LEU A 44 -9.88 -1.32 -1.50
C LEU A 44 -10.86 -0.36 -0.82
N VAL A 45 -11.95 -0.01 -1.51
CA VAL A 45 -13.00 0.85 -0.95
C VAL A 45 -13.71 0.15 0.20
N LEU A 46 -14.01 -1.15 0.07
CA LEU A 46 -14.61 -1.93 1.14
C LEU A 46 -13.72 -1.94 2.40
N ASP A 47 -12.44 -2.24 2.25
CA ASP A 47 -11.48 -2.22 3.35
C ASP A 47 -11.40 -0.85 4.02
N LEU A 48 -11.34 0.23 3.24
CA LEU A 48 -11.31 1.59 3.76
C LEU A 48 -12.55 1.93 4.60
N VAL A 49 -13.74 1.53 4.16
CA VAL A 49 -14.98 1.73 4.93
C VAL A 49 -14.93 0.96 6.25
N LEU A 50 -14.52 -0.31 6.21
CA LEU A 50 -14.43 -1.16 7.39
C LEU A 50 -13.41 -0.62 8.41
N PHE A 51 -12.22 -0.24 7.94
CA PHE A 51 -11.18 0.28 8.83
C PHE A 51 -11.46 1.69 9.34
N THR A 52 -12.18 2.52 8.58
CA THR A 52 -12.62 3.84 9.06
C THR A 52 -13.69 3.69 10.15
N ASP A 53 -14.64 2.76 10.00
CA ASP A 53 -15.61 2.44 11.05
C ASP A 53 -14.91 1.89 12.31
N LEU A 54 -13.90 1.02 12.15
CA LEU A 54 -13.07 0.56 13.26
C LEU A 54 -12.35 1.72 13.96
N ALA A 55 -11.68 2.60 13.21
CA ALA A 55 -11.01 3.78 13.76
C ALA A 55 -11.95 4.62 14.61
N GLN A 56 -13.17 4.88 14.10
CA GLN A 56 -14.18 5.64 14.81
C GLN A 56 -14.59 4.96 16.11
N ARG A 57 -14.85 3.64 16.10
CA ARG A 57 -15.21 2.87 17.31
C ARG A 57 -14.07 2.79 18.33
N SER A 58 -12.83 2.83 17.85
CA SER A 58 -11.61 2.89 18.67
C SER A 58 -11.28 4.30 19.16
N GLY A 59 -12.12 5.32 18.87
CA GLY A 59 -11.91 6.70 19.31
C GLY A 59 -10.76 7.42 18.59
N MET A 60 -10.27 6.88 17.47
CA MET A 60 -9.23 7.50 16.65
C MET A 60 -9.83 8.65 15.82
N SER A 61 -9.06 9.72 15.65
CA SER A 61 -9.49 10.89 14.87
C SER A 61 -8.30 11.55 14.17
N GLY A 62 -8.57 12.50 13.27
CA GLY A 62 -7.54 13.16 12.47
C GLY A 62 -6.97 12.26 11.38
N ILE A 63 -5.75 12.55 10.94
CA ILE A 63 -5.07 11.85 9.86
C ILE A 63 -4.82 10.39 10.27
N GLN A 64 -5.44 9.45 9.56
CA GLN A 64 -5.27 8.01 9.76
C GLN A 64 -4.10 7.49 8.92
N GLU A 65 -2.85 7.81 9.32
CA GLU A 65 -1.66 7.44 8.55
C GLU A 65 -1.51 5.93 8.32
N TRP A 66 -2.04 5.10 9.22
CA TRP A 66 -2.03 3.64 9.08
C TRP A 66 -2.86 3.09 7.91
N LEU A 67 -3.75 3.91 7.33
CA LEU A 67 -4.50 3.58 6.11
C LEU A 67 -3.75 3.95 4.82
N SER A 68 -2.51 4.47 4.91
CA SER A 68 -1.71 4.88 3.76
C SER A 68 -1.54 3.80 2.69
N PHE A 69 -1.59 2.52 3.09
CA PHE A 69 -1.52 1.35 2.20
C PHE A 69 -2.53 1.40 1.03
N TYR A 70 -3.68 2.02 1.24
CA TYR A 70 -4.78 2.09 0.26
C TYR A 70 -4.73 3.33 -0.63
N PHE A 71 -3.79 4.27 -0.40
CA PHE A 71 -3.76 5.56 -1.08
C PHE A 71 -2.46 5.77 -1.86
N LYS A 72 -2.61 6.25 -3.10
CA LYS A 72 -1.46 6.66 -3.94
C LYS A 72 -0.68 7.83 -3.33
N SER A 73 -1.38 8.74 -2.67
CA SER A 73 -0.82 9.96 -2.06
C SER A 73 -1.34 10.07 -0.63
N PRO A 74 -0.71 9.35 0.33
CA PRO A 74 -1.16 9.36 1.71
C PRO A 74 -0.99 10.75 2.32
N MET A 75 -1.97 11.16 3.14
CA MET A 75 -1.88 12.39 3.91
C MET A 75 -1.01 12.17 5.14
N THR A 76 -0.18 13.14 5.48
CA THR A 76 0.68 13.15 6.66
C THR A 76 0.62 14.52 7.35
N SER A 77 1.12 14.59 8.58
CA SER A 77 1.41 15.87 9.23
C SER A 77 2.39 16.71 8.38
N PRO A 78 2.35 18.06 8.40
CA PRO A 78 3.22 18.92 7.58
C PRO A 78 4.72 18.61 7.68
N ASP A 79 5.19 18.12 8.83
CA ASP A 79 6.60 17.84 9.08
C ASP A 79 6.98 16.37 8.83
N LEU A 80 6.04 15.53 8.36
CA LEU A 80 6.23 14.10 8.15
C LEU A 80 6.31 13.74 6.66
N TYR A 81 7.31 12.92 6.32
CA TYR A 81 7.45 12.34 4.99
C TYR A 81 6.31 11.34 4.71
N PRO A 82 5.59 11.47 3.57
CA PRO A 82 4.61 10.46 3.15
C PRO A 82 5.34 9.19 2.72
N GLU A 83 5.17 8.14 3.51
CA GLU A 83 5.71 6.82 3.18
C GLU A 83 5.03 6.28 1.91
N HIS A 84 5.81 5.76 0.96
CA HIS A 84 5.33 5.18 -0.30
C HIS A 84 5.80 3.73 -0.50
N ASP A 85 6.63 3.19 0.39
CA ASP A 85 6.96 1.77 0.43
C ASP A 85 5.76 0.96 0.94
N LEU A 86 5.17 0.19 0.03
CA LEU A 86 3.97 -0.60 0.29
C LEU A 86 4.14 -1.60 1.45
N PHE A 87 5.34 -2.13 1.66
CA PHE A 87 5.60 -3.08 2.75
C PHE A 87 5.69 -2.38 4.10
N ILE A 88 6.29 -1.19 4.15
CA ILE A 88 6.31 -0.36 5.36
C ILE A 88 4.88 0.08 5.71
N GLN A 89 4.10 0.51 4.72
CA GLN A 89 2.69 0.86 4.91
C GLN A 89 1.86 -0.33 5.41
N LEU A 90 2.07 -1.53 4.85
CA LEU A 90 1.41 -2.76 5.32
C LEU A 90 1.79 -3.11 6.76
N MET A 91 3.05 -2.91 7.13
CA MET A 91 3.51 -3.10 8.51
C MET A 91 2.84 -2.09 9.46
N LYS A 92 2.72 -0.81 9.07
CA LYS A 92 1.98 0.22 9.83
C LYS A 92 0.51 -0.18 10.06
N LEU A 93 -0.16 -0.67 9.01
CA LEU A 93 -1.53 -1.19 9.08
C LEU A 93 -1.63 -2.32 10.12
N LYS A 94 -0.80 -3.36 10.00
CA LYS A 94 -0.81 -4.52 10.91
C LYS A 94 -0.49 -4.13 12.35
N ASN A 95 0.53 -3.31 12.57
CA ASN A 95 0.94 -2.89 13.91
C ASN A 95 -0.10 -2.00 14.58
N THR A 96 -0.86 -1.21 13.82
CA THR A 96 -1.98 -0.44 14.37
C THR A 96 -3.10 -1.37 14.85
N LEU A 97 -3.46 -2.40 14.07
CA LEU A 97 -4.46 -3.38 14.48
C LEU A 97 -4.03 -4.16 15.73
N ARG A 98 -2.75 -4.57 15.81
CA ARG A 98 -2.19 -5.24 17.00
C ARG A 98 -2.20 -4.34 18.22
N PHE A 99 -1.81 -3.08 18.06
CA PHE A 99 -1.90 -2.08 19.11
C PHE A 99 -3.34 -1.91 19.64
N LEU A 100 -4.34 -1.84 18.75
CA LEU A 100 -5.75 -1.76 19.14
C LEU A 100 -6.24 -3.01 19.90
N GLN A 101 -5.65 -4.18 19.64
CA GLN A 101 -5.94 -5.42 20.34
C GLN A 101 -5.12 -5.59 21.65
N GLY A 102 -4.15 -4.71 21.91
CA GLY A 102 -3.21 -4.85 23.03
C GLY A 102 -2.16 -5.95 22.83
N GLU A 103 -1.87 -6.32 21.58
CA GLU A 103 -0.80 -7.26 21.24
C GLU A 103 0.53 -6.55 20.99
N ASP A 104 1.64 -7.29 21.15
CA ASP A 104 2.98 -6.80 20.82
C ASP A 104 3.12 -6.48 19.33
N LEU A 105 3.94 -5.49 18.99
CA LEU A 105 4.17 -5.08 17.60
C LEU A 105 4.99 -6.13 16.85
N ILE A 106 4.73 -6.27 15.54
CA ILE A 106 5.54 -7.13 14.67
C ILE A 106 6.94 -6.53 14.56
N THR A 107 7.94 -7.34 14.90
CA THR A 107 9.35 -7.06 14.62
C THR A 107 9.88 -8.03 13.56
N HIS A 108 10.96 -7.63 12.90
CA HIS A 108 11.68 -8.49 11.96
C HIS A 108 12.96 -9.08 12.58
N LEU A 109 13.06 -9.10 13.92
CA LEU A 109 14.24 -9.58 14.63
C LEU A 109 14.44 -11.09 14.48
N GLY A 110 13.36 -11.84 14.23
CA GLY A 110 13.40 -13.28 13.99
C GLY A 110 13.66 -14.16 15.22
N GLN A 111 13.86 -13.55 16.39
CA GLN A 111 14.07 -14.28 17.65
C GLN A 111 12.75 -14.78 18.26
N GLU A 112 11.63 -14.18 17.91
CA GLU A 112 10.28 -14.49 18.44
C GLU A 112 9.67 -15.79 17.87
N TYR A 113 10.30 -16.43 16.88
CA TYR A 113 9.77 -17.63 16.21
C TYR A 113 10.13 -18.96 16.89
N TYR A 114 11.03 -18.94 17.89
CA TYR A 114 11.67 -20.14 18.43
C TYR A 114 11.49 -20.33 19.95
N ASP A 115 10.57 -19.57 20.56
CA ASP A 115 10.16 -19.75 21.96
C ASP A 115 9.01 -20.77 22.10
#